data_AF-A0A815REV5-F1
#
_entry.id   AF-A0A815REV5-F1
#
_cell.length_a   1.000
_cell.length_b   1.000
_cell.length_c   1.000
_cell.angle_alpha   90.00
_cell.angle_beta   90.00
_cell.angle_gamma   90.00
#
_symmetry.space_group_name_H-M   'P 1'
#
loop_
_entity.id
_entity.type
_entity.pdbx_description
1 polymer ?
#
loop_
_entity_poly.entity_id
_entity_poly.type
_entity_poly.pdbx_seq_one_letter_code
_entity_poly.pdbx_strand_id
1 'polypeptide(L)'
;MPTIIFVNMASSTTYTKEQIWKSNDGTNVMDKHDKAYKKVQDRLINSTKRKIIDVLAECCAIDSLPFNIVNGVGFQELTGKLIKLGRQLGPGVSINDLLPDDSTINRQIDKIYDFRKE
;
A
#
# COMPACT_ATOMS: atom_id res chain seq x y z
N MET A 1 -18.91 2.28 -34.20
CA MET A 1 -19.13 2.53 -32.75
C MET A 1 -20.60 2.29 -32.44
N PRO A 2 -20.98 1.47 -31.44
CA PRO A 2 -22.39 1.21 -31.20
C PRO A 2 -22.98 2.28 -30.29
N THR A 3 -24.01 2.96 -30.78
CA THR A 3 -24.87 3.87 -30.02
C THR A 3 -26.00 3.04 -29.41
N ILE A 4 -26.14 3.05 -28.08
CA ILE A 4 -27.27 2.41 -27.40
C ILE A 4 -28.36 3.47 -27.22
N ILE A 5 -29.53 3.23 -27.82
CA ILE A 5 -30.70 4.12 -27.75
C ILE A 5 -31.75 3.43 -26.88
N PHE A 6 -32.11 4.04 -25.74
CA PHE A 6 -33.33 3.68 -25.02
C PHE A 6 -34.44 4.64 -25.44
N VAL A 7 -35.53 4.08 -25.97
CA VAL A 7 -36.74 4.84 -26.34
C VAL A 7 -37.65 4.86 -25.13
N ASN A 8 -37.80 6.02 -24.50
CA ASN A 8 -38.92 6.27 -23.58
C ASN A 8 -40.02 7.00 -24.37
N MET A 9 -41.24 6.44 -24.40
CA MET A 9 -42.40 7.00 -25.10
C MET A 9 -42.95 8.24 -24.36
N ALA A 10 -42.16 9.31 -24.27
CA ALA A 10 -42.60 10.69 -24.06
C ALA A 10 -41.35 11.60 -24.08
N SER A 11 -41.17 12.32 -25.18
CA SER A 11 -40.02 13.19 -25.50
C SER A 11 -38.70 12.44 -25.82
N SER A 12 -38.30 12.53 -27.08
CA SER A 12 -37.05 11.97 -27.60
C SER A 12 -35.89 12.87 -27.20
N THR A 13 -35.40 12.73 -25.96
CA THR A 13 -34.09 13.25 -25.56
C THR A 13 -33.06 12.14 -25.71
N THR A 14 -32.15 12.28 -26.65
CA THR A 14 -30.96 11.44 -26.78
C THR A 14 -29.94 11.86 -25.72
N TYR A 15 -29.70 10.99 -24.75
CA TYR A 15 -28.65 11.20 -23.75
C TYR A 15 -27.33 10.59 -24.24
N THR A 16 -26.29 11.40 -24.32
CA THR A 16 -24.90 10.93 -24.49
C THR A 16 -24.48 10.11 -23.26
N LYS A 17 -23.54 9.18 -23.42
CA LYS A 17 -23.05 8.31 -22.32
C LYS A 17 -22.67 9.13 -21.08
N GLU A 18 -22.11 10.32 -21.27
CA GLU A 18 -21.69 11.26 -20.23
C GLU A 18 -22.85 11.86 -19.42
N GLN A 19 -24.05 11.97 -20.00
CA GLN A 19 -25.24 12.49 -19.33
C GLN A 19 -25.90 11.45 -18.43
N ILE A 20 -25.67 10.15 -18.68
CA ILE A 20 -26.23 9.04 -17.87
C ILE A 20 -25.54 8.96 -16.49
N TRP A 21 -24.28 9.37 -16.40
CA TRP A 21 -23.47 9.26 -15.17
C TRP A 21 -23.36 10.56 -14.38
N LYS A 22 -24.27 11.52 -14.57
CA LYS A 22 -24.35 12.73 -13.75
C LYS A 22 -25.44 12.55 -12.69
N SER A 23 -25.11 12.85 -11.43
CA SER A 23 -26.11 12.90 -10.37
C SER A 23 -26.99 14.14 -10.49
N ASN A 24 -28.12 14.18 -9.77
CA ASN A 24 -29.10 15.28 -9.82
C ASN A 24 -28.54 16.67 -9.49
N ASP A 25 -27.36 16.75 -8.88
CA ASP A 25 -26.62 17.99 -8.58
C ASP A 25 -25.58 18.35 -9.66
N GLY A 26 -25.61 17.68 -10.82
CA GLY A 26 -24.76 17.98 -11.98
C GLY A 26 -23.33 17.42 -11.91
N THR A 27 -22.93 16.80 -10.80
CA THR A 27 -21.59 16.21 -10.65
C THR A 27 -21.50 14.83 -11.30
N ASN A 28 -20.32 14.47 -11.79
CA ASN A 28 -20.05 13.13 -12.31
C ASN A 28 -20.02 12.10 -11.17
N VAL A 29 -20.79 11.03 -11.31
CA VAL A 29 -20.91 9.93 -10.33
C VAL A 29 -19.58 9.19 -10.16
N MET A 30 -18.75 9.09 -11.20
CA MET A 30 -17.43 8.47 -11.13
C MET A 30 -16.46 9.30 -10.29
N ASP A 31 -16.46 10.63 -10.45
CA ASP A 31 -15.62 11.52 -9.62
C ASP A 31 -15.99 11.44 -8.13
N LYS A 32 -17.28 11.27 -7.83
CA LYS A 32 -17.76 11.06 -6.45
C LYS A 32 -17.31 9.73 -5.88
N HIS A 33 -17.39 8.68 -6.68
CA HIS A 33 -16.95 7.34 -6.31
C HIS A 33 -15.44 7.34 -6.04
N ASP A 34 -14.62 7.85 -6.96
CA ASP A 34 -13.16 7.90 -6.80
C ASP A 34 -12.73 8.70 -5.56
N LYS A 35 -13.39 9.83 -5.28
CA LYS A 35 -13.16 10.60 -4.04
C LYS A 35 -13.52 9.80 -2.79
N ALA A 36 -14.61 9.04 -2.82
CA ALA A 36 -15.02 8.20 -1.70
C ALA A 36 -14.02 7.05 -1.46
N TYR A 37 -13.54 6.39 -2.51
CA TYR A 37 -12.54 5.33 -2.43
C TYR A 37 -11.23 5.84 -1.85
N LYS A 38 -10.73 6.96 -2.37
CA LYS A 38 -9.53 7.62 -1.84
C LYS A 38 -9.68 7.94 -0.36
N LYS A 39 -10.83 8.49 0.06
CA LYS A 39 -11.11 8.81 1.48
C LYS A 39 -11.14 7.58 2.39
N VAL A 40 -11.61 6.44 1.89
CA VAL A 40 -11.59 5.17 2.64
C VAL A 40 -10.16 4.63 2.73
N GLN A 41 -9.43 4.66 1.62
CA GLN A 41 -8.03 4.25 1.56
C GLN A 41 -7.15 5.09 2.49
N ASP A 42 -7.30 6.41 2.47
CA ASP A 42 -6.56 7.33 3.35
C ASP A 42 -6.85 7.04 4.83
N ARG A 43 -8.10 6.72 5.19
CA ARG A 43 -8.46 6.33 6.56
C ARG A 43 -7.77 5.03 6.98
N LEU A 44 -7.72 4.04 6.09
CA LEU A 44 -7.04 2.77 6.36
C LEU A 44 -5.51 2.94 6.46
N ILE A 45 -4.93 3.80 5.62
CA ILE A 45 -3.51 4.15 5.71
C ILE A 45 -3.22 4.82 7.04
N ASN A 46 -4.04 5.78 7.45
CA ASN A 46 -3.84 6.52 8.71
C ASN A 46 -4.02 5.65 9.96
N SER A 47 -4.93 4.66 9.93
CA SER A 47 -5.07 3.72 11.06
C SER A 47 -3.89 2.75 11.11
N THR A 48 -3.44 2.23 9.97
CA THR A 48 -2.27 1.36 9.87
C THR A 48 -0.98 2.09 10.27
N LYS A 49 -0.82 3.34 9.83
CA LYS A 49 0.34 4.17 10.16
C LYS A 49 0.50 4.35 11.67
N ARG A 50 -0.59 4.53 12.41
CA ARG A 50 -0.56 4.60 13.88
C ARG A 50 -0.01 3.32 14.50
N LYS A 51 -0.51 2.15 14.07
CA LYS A 51 0.01 0.86 14.55
C LYS A 51 1.50 0.67 14.24
N ILE A 52 1.94 1.10 13.05
CA ILE A 52 3.36 1.05 12.67
C ILE A 52 4.19 1.97 13.57
N ILE A 53 3.69 3.16 13.93
CA ILE A 53 4.37 4.06 14.86
C ILE A 53 4.56 3.38 16.21
N ASP A 54 3.52 2.75 16.75
CA ASP A 54 3.58 2.06 18.05
C ASP A 54 4.63 0.94 18.03
N VAL A 55 4.61 0.08 17.01
CA VAL A 55 5.58 -1.02 16.83
C VAL A 55 7.01 -0.50 16.70
N LEU A 56 7.23 0.57 15.94
CA LEU A 56 8.56 1.16 15.78
C LEU A 56 9.05 1.83 17.06
N ALA A 57 8.16 2.48 17.81
CA ALA A 57 8.49 3.08 19.09
C ALA A 57 8.91 2.01 20.11
N GLU A 58 8.18 0.89 20.18
CA GLU A 58 8.53 -0.27 21.01
C GLU A 58 9.90 -0.83 20.63
N CYS A 59 10.15 -1.07 19.34
CA CYS A 59 11.44 -1.58 18.87
C CYS A 59 12.59 -0.61 19.20
N CYS A 60 12.41 0.70 19.01
CA CYS A 60 13.43 1.68 19.38
C CYS A 60 13.66 1.73 20.90
N ALA A 61 12.63 1.52 21.72
CA ALA A 61 12.74 1.53 23.17
C ALA A 61 13.43 0.28 23.72
N ILE A 62 13.14 -0.90 23.16
CA ILE A 62 13.69 -2.20 23.60
C ILE A 62 15.13 -2.37 23.12
N ASP A 63 15.37 -2.17 21.82
CA ASP A 63 16.66 -2.46 21.18
C ASP A 63 17.58 -1.21 21.14
N SER A 64 17.15 -0.10 21.75
CA SER A 64 17.87 1.19 21.77
C SER A 64 18.26 1.70 20.38
N LEU A 65 17.42 1.45 19.38
CA LEU A 65 17.65 1.89 18.01
C LEU A 65 17.48 3.41 17.88
N PRO A 66 18.26 4.07 17.00
CA PRO A 66 18.13 5.49 16.79
C PRO A 66 16.82 5.81 16.04
N PHE A 67 16.08 6.83 16.49
CA PHE A 67 14.78 7.17 15.92
C PHE A 67 14.80 7.53 14.43
N ASN A 68 15.94 8.01 13.93
CA ASN A 68 16.13 8.36 12.54
C ASN A 68 16.28 7.14 11.61
N ILE A 69 16.28 5.91 12.13
CA ILE A 69 16.36 4.66 11.34
C ILE A 69 15.28 4.58 10.26
N VAL A 70 14.10 5.16 10.51
CA VAL A 70 12.97 5.23 9.55
C VAL A 70 13.30 5.98 8.26
N ASN A 71 14.34 6.82 8.28
CA ASN A 71 14.83 7.57 7.12
C ASN A 71 15.98 6.84 6.39
N GLY A 72 16.48 5.72 6.93
CA GLY A 72 17.53 4.95 6.30
C GLY A 72 17.04 4.21 5.06
N VAL A 73 17.73 4.41 3.92
CA VAL A 73 17.38 3.77 2.64
C VAL A 73 17.28 2.24 2.79
N GLY A 74 18.26 1.62 3.46
CA GLY A 74 18.26 0.19 3.70
C GLY A 74 17.07 -0.29 4.55
N PHE A 75 16.66 0.50 5.56
CA PHE A 75 15.51 0.18 6.40
C PHE A 75 14.19 0.27 5.63
N GLN A 76 14.04 1.28 4.77
CA GLN A 76 12.86 1.43 3.92
C GLN A 76 12.75 0.29 2.90
N GLU A 77 13.87 -0.08 2.26
CA GLU A 77 13.91 -1.22 1.36
C GLU A 77 13.61 -2.54 2.06
N LEU A 78 14.20 -2.76 3.25
CA LEU A 78 13.94 -3.94 4.08
C LEU A 78 12.46 -4.05 4.42
N THR A 79 11.86 -2.97 4.94
CA THR A 79 10.43 -2.93 5.30
C THR A 79 9.56 -3.26 4.09
N GLY A 80 9.87 -2.69 2.92
CA GLY A 80 9.17 -2.99 1.67
C GLY A 80 9.27 -4.45 1.25
N LYS A 81 10.45 -5.07 1.43
CA LYS A 81 10.67 -6.51 1.16
C LYS A 81 9.92 -7.40 2.15
N LEU A 82 9.94 -7.08 3.44
CA LEU A 82 9.23 -7.84 4.48
C LEU A 82 7.72 -7.84 4.27
N ILE A 83 7.12 -6.71 3.85
CA ILE A 83 5.69 -6.65 3.51
C ILE A 83 5.37 -7.59 2.33
N LYS A 84 6.23 -7.64 1.32
CA LYS A 84 6.06 -8.55 0.17
C LYS A 84 6.19 -10.02 0.59
N LEU A 85 7.18 -10.35 1.40
CA LEU A 85 7.39 -11.71 1.92
C LEU A 85 6.22 -12.16 2.80
N GLY A 86 5.75 -11.31 3.70
CA GLY A 86 4.58 -11.62 4.55
C GLY A 86 3.32 -11.91 3.73
N ARG A 87 3.13 -11.21 2.59
CA ARG A 87 2.05 -11.50 1.65
C ARG A 87 2.18 -12.89 0.99
N GLN A 88 3.40 -13.33 0.70
CA GLN A 88 3.67 -14.62 0.06
C GLN A 88 3.53 -15.80 1.03
N LEU A 89 4.01 -15.62 2.26
CA LEU A 89 4.04 -16.66 3.28
C LEU A 89 2.67 -16.91 3.93
N GLY A 90 1.82 -15.88 4.01
CA GLY A 90 0.52 -15.98 4.69
C GLY A 90 0.64 -15.96 6.23
N PRO A 91 -0.49 -16.11 6.94
CA PRO A 91 -0.51 -16.08 8.39
C PRO A 91 0.07 -17.36 9.01
N GLY A 92 0.61 -17.26 10.22
CA GLY A 92 1.03 -18.41 11.04
C GLY A 92 2.51 -18.81 10.93
N VAL A 93 3.31 -18.07 10.16
CA VAL A 93 4.77 -18.27 10.16
C VAL A 93 5.40 -17.66 11.42
N SER A 94 6.21 -18.47 12.10
CA SER A 94 7.00 -18.03 13.26
C SER A 94 8.16 -17.16 12.81
N ILE A 95 8.37 -16.03 13.49
CA ILE A 95 9.49 -15.14 13.19
C ILE A 95 10.85 -15.77 13.52
N ASN A 96 10.89 -16.66 14.52
CA ASN A 96 12.10 -17.35 14.94
C ASN A 96 12.60 -18.35 13.89
N ASP A 97 11.70 -18.86 13.04
CA ASP A 97 12.07 -19.78 11.96
C ASP A 97 12.53 -19.02 10.70
N LEU A 98 12.22 -17.72 10.62
CA LEU A 98 12.50 -16.87 9.47
C LEU A 98 13.77 -16.03 9.64
N LEU A 99 14.01 -15.53 10.85
CA LEU A 99 15.15 -14.67 11.12
C LEU A 99 16.44 -15.51 11.22
N PRO A 100 17.48 -15.17 10.43
CA PRO A 100 18.78 -15.82 10.55
C PRO A 100 19.51 -15.34 11.81
N ASP A 101 20.48 -16.14 12.26
CA ASP A 101 21.42 -15.72 13.28
C ASP A 101 22.37 -14.62 12.78
N ASP A 102 23.02 -13.95 13.73
CA ASP A 102 23.97 -12.85 13.50
C ASP A 102 25.16 -13.28 12.63
N SER A 103 25.70 -14.48 12.85
CA SER A 103 26.82 -15.02 12.10
C SER A 103 26.48 -15.23 10.61
N THR A 104 25.24 -15.63 10.32
CA THR A 104 24.72 -15.82 8.98
C THR A 104 24.59 -14.48 8.25
N ILE A 105 24.11 -13.44 8.93
CA ILE A 105 24.06 -12.07 8.38
C ILE A 105 25.47 -11.56 8.11
N ASN A 106 26.40 -11.72 9.04
CA ASN A 106 27.78 -11.25 8.88
C ASN A 106 28.44 -11.84 7.64
N ARG A 107 28.35 -13.17 7.47
CA ARG A 107 28.86 -13.87 6.28
C ARG A 107 28.19 -13.41 4.98
N GLN A 108 26.92 -13.04 5.04
CA GLN A 108 26.20 -12.57 3.85
C GLN A 108 26.62 -11.15 3.45
N ILE A 109 26.96 -10.31 4.42
CA ILE A 109 27.48 -8.96 4.19
C ILE A 109 28.80 -9.04 3.41
N ASP A 110 29.71 -9.93 3.79
CA ASP A 110 31.00 -10.11 3.09
C ASP A 110 30.79 -10.41 1.61
N LYS A 111 29.88 -11.35 1.29
CA LYS A 111 29.54 -11.69 -0.10
C LYS A 111 28.98 -10.51 -0.88
N ILE A 112 28.16 -9.67 -0.24
CA ILE A 112 27.56 -8.49 -0.88
C ILE A 112 28.65 -7.45 -1.19
N TYR A 113 29.66 -7.30 -0.34
CA TYR A 113 30.77 -6.40 -0.59
C TYR A 113 31.72 -6.92 -1.64
N ASP A 114 32.01 -8.22 -1.66
CA ASP A 114 32.86 -8.83 -2.67
C ASP A 114 32.23 -8.75 -4.06
N PHE A 115 30.93 -9.03 -4.19
CA PHE A 115 30.19 -8.87 -5.45
C PHE A 115 30.17 -7.43 -5.99
N ARG A 116 30.32 -6.42 -5.14
CA ARG A 116 30.35 -5.01 -5.56
C ARG A 116 31.73 -4.49 -5.93
N LYS A 117 32.79 -5.29 -5.74
CA LYS A 117 34.16 -4.93 -6.11
C LYS A 117 34.54 -5.40 -7.53
N GLU A 118 33.76 -6.30 -8.12
CA GLU A 118 33.84 -6.73 -9.52
C GLU A 118 32.99 -5.83 -10.43
#